data_AF-A0A1Y3N5C7-F1
#
_entry.id   AF-A0A1Y3N5C7-F1
#
_cell.length_a   1.000
_cell.length_b   1.000
_cell.length_c   1.000
_cell.angle_alpha   90.00
_cell.angle_beta   90.00
_cell.angle_gamma   90.00
#
_symmetry.space_group_name_H-M   'P 1'
#
loop_
_entity.id
_entity.type
_entity.pdbx_description
1 polymer ?
#
loop_
_entity_poly.entity_id
_entity_poly.type
_entity_poly.pdbx_seq_one_letter_code
_entity_poly.pdbx_strand_id
1 'polypeptide(L)'
;MKKRIRHFRKKESISEKKAIKLIKNLVLIAHFVPSERTDFHALCGDALLHLTKFINKSGSRNFKILYALYRSQVKKDESSFNDNSIREIVEEINIYFRSLTKKDKKRAKHYEKVFKKLLEKDKEENISFIKQTFIR
;
A
#
# COMPACT_ATOMS: atom_id res chain seq x y z
N MET A 1 -1.14 19.15 8.11
CA MET A 1 -1.12 17.98 7.19
C MET A 1 -1.44 18.32 5.73
N LYS A 2 -2.54 19.03 5.41
CA LYS A 2 -2.90 19.44 4.03
C LYS A 2 -1.78 20.17 3.27
N LYS A 3 -1.05 21.08 3.92
CA LYS A 3 0.12 21.77 3.34
C LYS A 3 1.23 20.82 2.88
N ARG A 4 1.50 19.73 3.62
CA ARG A 4 2.54 18.74 3.26
C ARG A 4 2.12 17.89 2.05
N ILE A 5 0.85 17.51 1.97
CA ILE A 5 0.32 16.77 0.81
C ILE A 5 0.42 17.62 -0.47
N ARG A 6 0.03 18.90 -0.39
CA ARG A 6 0.19 19.85 -1.51
C ARG A 6 1.65 20.05 -1.93
N HIS A 7 2.60 19.99 -1.00
CA HIS A 7 4.02 20.14 -1.30
C HIS A 7 4.59 18.96 -2.13
N PHE A 8 4.09 17.73 -1.95
CA PHE A 8 4.52 16.59 -2.76
C PHE A 8 4.16 16.74 -4.25
N ARG A 9 3.07 17.46 -4.54
CA ARG A 9 2.58 17.70 -5.90
C ARG A 9 3.53 18.56 -6.75
N LYS A 10 4.46 19.29 -6.12
CA LYS A 10 5.44 20.18 -6.77
C LYS A 10 6.79 19.53 -7.03
N LYS A 11 7.02 18.28 -6.58
CA LYS A 11 8.31 17.60 -6.82
C LYS A 11 8.29 16.92 -8.17
N GLU A 12 9.16 17.36 -9.06
CA GLU A 12 9.29 16.83 -10.43
C GLU A 12 9.91 15.42 -10.46
N SER A 13 10.70 15.06 -9.45
CA SER A 13 11.30 13.72 -9.35
C SER A 13 11.25 13.17 -7.92
N ILE A 14 10.77 11.94 -7.80
CA ILE A 14 10.74 11.13 -6.58
C ILE A 14 11.18 9.72 -6.97
N SER A 15 12.09 9.10 -6.22
CA SER A 15 12.47 7.72 -6.45
C SER A 15 11.32 6.76 -6.12
N GLU A 16 11.23 5.64 -6.83
CA GLU A 16 10.17 4.64 -6.60
C GLU A 16 10.14 4.15 -5.14
N LYS A 17 11.30 3.91 -4.52
CA LYS A 17 11.41 3.54 -3.09
C LYS A 17 10.76 4.58 -2.17
N LYS A 18 10.94 5.87 -2.48
CA LYS A 18 10.32 6.95 -1.71
C LYS A 18 8.82 7.05 -1.98
N ALA A 19 8.38 6.85 -3.22
CA ALA A 19 6.98 6.80 -3.57
C ALA A 19 6.24 5.65 -2.86
N ILE A 20 6.84 4.46 -2.83
CA ILE A 20 6.33 3.30 -2.08
C ILE A 20 6.13 3.64 -0.59
N LYS A 21 7.13 4.26 0.04
CA LYS A 21 7.04 4.68 1.44
C LYS A 21 5.91 5.70 1.67
N LEU A 22 5.76 6.66 0.77
CA LEU A 22 4.71 7.68 0.88
C LEU A 22 3.31 7.11 0.66
N ILE A 23 3.13 6.20 -0.32
CA ILE A 23 1.87 5.50 -0.55
C ILE A 23 1.46 4.71 0.69
N LYS A 24 2.37 3.88 1.25
CA LYS A 24 2.13 3.15 2.49
C LYS A 24 1.66 4.08 3.62
N ASN A 25 2.40 5.16 3.85
CA ASN A 25 2.09 6.09 4.93
C ASN A 25 0.77 6.83 4.72
N LEU A 26 0.41 7.19 3.49
CA LEU A 26 -0.87 7.84 3.20
C LEU A 26 -2.04 6.90 3.45
N VAL A 27 -1.94 5.66 2.98
CA VAL A 27 -2.97 4.63 3.24
C VAL A 27 -3.11 4.37 4.73
N LEU A 28 -1.98 4.25 5.45
CA LEU A 28 -1.99 4.05 6.90
C LEU A 28 -2.68 5.19 7.63
N ILE A 29 -2.36 6.44 7.29
CA ILE A 29 -2.98 7.57 8.00
C ILE A 29 -4.46 7.69 7.62
N ALA A 30 -4.83 7.42 6.37
CA ALA A 30 -6.23 7.40 5.96
C ALA A 30 -7.05 6.37 6.75
N HIS A 31 -6.48 5.21 7.07
CA HIS A 31 -7.13 4.21 7.91
C HIS A 31 -7.56 4.75 9.29
N PHE A 32 -6.76 5.63 9.89
CA PHE A 32 -7.05 6.21 11.22
C PHE A 32 -7.87 7.50 11.17
N VAL A 33 -8.19 8.02 9.98
CA VAL A 33 -9.00 9.24 9.85
C VAL A 33 -10.46 8.86 9.64
N PRO A 34 -11.41 9.41 10.43
CA PRO A 34 -12.83 9.12 10.29
C PRO A 34 -13.32 9.25 8.84
N SER A 35 -14.20 8.34 8.43
CA SER A 35 -14.67 8.27 7.03
C SER A 35 -15.43 9.54 6.58
N GLU A 36 -16.03 10.23 7.55
CA GLU A 36 -16.78 11.47 7.40
C GLU A 36 -15.87 12.65 7.01
N ARG A 37 -14.56 12.53 7.22
CA ARG A 37 -13.55 13.50 6.76
C ARG A 37 -13.27 13.34 5.27
N THR A 38 -14.32 13.48 4.47
CA THR A 38 -14.29 13.37 3.01
C THR A 38 -13.28 14.34 2.38
N ASP A 39 -13.11 15.52 2.97
CA ASP A 39 -12.10 16.52 2.58
C ASP A 39 -10.66 15.99 2.67
N PHE A 40 -10.40 15.16 3.69
CA PHE A 40 -9.12 14.52 3.90
C PHE A 40 -8.94 13.33 2.95
N HIS A 41 -9.95 12.47 2.84
CA HIS A 41 -9.90 11.28 1.99
C HIS A 41 -9.76 11.63 0.51
N ALA A 42 -10.47 12.66 0.02
CA ALA A 42 -10.31 13.19 -1.33
C ALA A 42 -8.87 13.67 -1.58
N LEU A 43 -8.29 14.41 -0.63
CA LEU A 43 -6.92 14.89 -0.73
C LEU A 43 -5.90 13.73 -0.72
N CYS A 44 -6.13 12.70 0.08
CA CYS A 44 -5.31 11.49 0.09
C CYS A 44 -5.42 10.73 -1.23
N GLY A 45 -6.62 10.60 -1.79
CA GLY A 45 -6.86 10.00 -3.10
C GLY A 45 -6.05 10.70 -4.20
N ASP A 46 -6.14 12.03 -4.28
CA ASP A 46 -5.36 12.82 -5.23
C ASP A 46 -3.85 12.61 -5.08
N ALA A 47 -3.36 12.57 -3.84
CA ALA A 47 -1.96 12.33 -3.55
C ALA A 47 -1.50 10.94 -3.96
N LEU A 48 -2.30 9.91 -3.69
CA LEU A 48 -2.04 8.53 -4.12
C LEU A 48 -1.95 8.46 -5.64
N LEU A 49 -2.93 9.03 -6.36
CA LEU A 49 -2.95 9.05 -7.82
C LEU A 49 -1.70 9.73 -8.39
N HIS A 50 -1.28 10.86 -7.81
CA HIS A 50 -0.03 11.53 -8.20
C HIS A 50 1.19 10.63 -7.97
N LEU A 51 1.30 9.99 -6.79
CA LEU A 51 2.43 9.14 -6.44
C LEU A 51 2.55 7.90 -7.34
N THR A 52 1.45 7.40 -7.91
CA THR A 52 1.49 6.27 -8.86
C THR A 52 2.32 6.56 -10.12
N LYS A 53 2.56 7.83 -10.46
CA LYS A 53 3.42 8.21 -11.60
C LYS A 53 4.87 7.77 -11.40
N PHE A 54 5.32 7.67 -10.15
CA PHE A 54 6.70 7.29 -9.79
C PHE A 54 6.86 5.79 -9.54
N ILE A 55 5.83 4.98 -9.82
CA ILE A 55 5.87 3.52 -9.69
C ILE A 55 6.15 2.92 -11.08
N ASN A 56 7.28 2.23 -11.20
CA ASN A 56 7.80 1.66 -12.43
C ASN A 56 7.19 0.27 -12.70
N LYS A 57 5.86 0.23 -12.73
CA LYS A 57 5.06 -0.91 -13.17
C LYS A 57 4.01 -0.49 -14.17
N SER A 58 3.75 -1.34 -15.16
CA SER A 58 2.65 -1.17 -16.09
C SER A 58 1.33 -1.63 -15.45
N GLY A 59 0.22 -1.02 -15.84
CA GLY A 59 -1.10 -1.32 -15.27
C GLY A 59 -1.86 -0.06 -14.84
N SER A 60 -3.07 -0.24 -14.32
CA SER A 60 -3.86 0.88 -13.78
C SER A 60 -3.21 1.50 -12.55
N ARG A 61 -3.69 2.69 -12.15
CA ARG A 61 -3.27 3.33 -10.90
C ARG A 61 -3.56 2.44 -9.68
N ASN A 62 -4.69 1.74 -9.65
CA ASN A 62 -5.00 0.79 -8.57
C ASN A 62 -4.00 -0.36 -8.48
N PHE A 63 -3.58 -0.91 -9.63
CA PHE A 63 -2.54 -1.93 -9.66
C PHE A 63 -1.19 -1.40 -9.16
N LYS A 64 -0.83 -0.17 -9.54
CA LYS A 64 0.41 0.46 -9.04
C LYS A 64 0.36 0.73 -7.53
N ILE A 65 -0.79 1.12 -6.99
CA ILE A 65 -0.98 1.28 -5.53
C ILE A 65 -0.84 -0.08 -4.83
N LEU A 66 -1.54 -1.11 -5.31
CA LEU A 66 -1.41 -2.47 -4.81
C LEU A 66 0.06 -2.93 -4.80
N TYR A 67 0.77 -2.75 -5.91
CA TYR A 67 2.18 -3.10 -6.01
C TYR A 67 3.03 -2.37 -4.97
N ALA A 68 2.80 -1.06 -4.80
CA ALA A 68 3.52 -0.27 -3.80
C ALA A 68 3.23 -0.76 -2.37
N LEU A 69 1.96 -1.01 -2.02
CA LEU A 69 1.59 -1.55 -0.72
C LEU A 69 2.23 -2.92 -0.50
N TYR A 70 2.11 -3.83 -1.46
CA TYR A 70 2.74 -5.16 -1.42
C TYR A 70 4.26 -5.07 -1.18
N ARG A 71 4.98 -4.26 -1.97
CA ARG A 71 6.45 -4.08 -1.82
C ARG A 71 6.86 -3.35 -0.56
N SER A 72 5.92 -2.71 0.14
CA SER A 72 6.17 -2.12 1.45
C SER A 72 6.06 -3.15 2.58
N GLN A 73 5.31 -4.24 2.37
CA GLN A 73 5.05 -5.27 3.38
C GLN A 73 5.84 -6.57 3.15
N VAL A 74 6.22 -6.88 1.91
CA VAL A 74 6.89 -8.14 1.58
C VAL A 74 8.37 -7.91 1.25
N LYS A 75 9.25 -8.82 1.68
CA LYS A 75 10.68 -8.77 1.34
C LYS A 75 10.92 -8.90 -0.16
N LYS A 76 12.09 -8.48 -0.63
CA LYS A 76 12.37 -8.40 -2.07
C LYS A 76 12.34 -9.77 -2.76
N ASP A 77 12.80 -10.78 -2.07
CA ASP A 77 12.87 -12.20 -2.42
C ASP A 77 11.55 -12.95 -2.14
N GLU A 78 10.54 -12.26 -1.59
CA GLU A 78 9.20 -12.81 -1.35
C GLU A 78 9.15 -14.01 -0.39
N SER A 79 10.19 -14.17 0.45
CA SER A 79 10.34 -15.27 1.41
C SER A 79 9.56 -15.08 2.71
N SER A 80 9.34 -13.81 3.13
CA SER A 80 8.57 -13.44 4.31
C SER A 80 7.98 -12.03 4.19
N PHE A 81 7.12 -11.67 5.13
CA PHE A 81 6.82 -10.26 5.41
C PHE A 81 8.09 -9.53 5.89
N ASN A 82 8.09 -8.21 5.73
CA ASN A 82 9.10 -7.32 6.32
C ASN A 82 8.87 -7.22 7.83
N ASP A 83 9.94 -7.06 8.61
CA ASP A 83 9.87 -6.95 10.08
C ASP A 83 9.06 -5.74 10.58
N ASN A 84 8.82 -4.76 9.68
CA ASN A 84 8.02 -3.56 9.93
C ASN A 84 6.67 -3.59 9.18
N SER A 85 6.12 -4.78 8.97
CA SER A 85 4.80 -4.93 8.36
C SER A 85 3.70 -4.53 9.33
N ILE A 86 2.62 -3.97 8.78
CA ILE A 86 1.58 -3.28 9.53
C ILE A 86 0.23 -3.86 9.13
N ARG A 87 -0.60 -4.22 10.12
CA ARG A 87 -1.85 -4.96 9.91
C ARG A 87 -2.81 -4.26 8.98
N GLU A 88 -2.97 -2.97 9.23
CA GLU A 88 -3.87 -2.10 8.52
C GLU A 88 -3.49 -2.04 7.03
N ILE A 89 -2.19 -2.11 6.70
CA ILE A 89 -1.73 -2.17 5.31
C ILE A 89 -1.93 -3.55 4.69
N VAL A 90 -1.71 -4.63 5.47
CA VAL A 90 -1.98 -6.00 5.01
C VAL A 90 -3.47 -6.19 4.67
N GLU A 91 -4.36 -5.64 5.48
CA GLU A 91 -5.80 -5.66 5.23
C GLU A 91 -6.17 -4.84 3.98
N GLU A 92 -5.59 -3.66 3.81
CA GLU A 92 -5.78 -2.83 2.62
C GLU A 92 -5.34 -3.51 1.32
N ILE A 93 -4.25 -4.28 1.35
CA ILE A 93 -3.79 -5.06 0.19
C ILE A 93 -4.90 -6.03 -0.29
N ASN A 94 -5.62 -6.67 0.63
CA ASN A 94 -6.75 -7.55 0.28
C ASN A 94 -7.90 -6.79 -0.39
N ILE A 95 -8.19 -5.57 0.05
CA ILE A 95 -9.21 -4.70 -0.56
C ILE A 95 -8.78 -4.35 -2.00
N TYR A 96 -7.52 -3.97 -2.20
CA TYR A 96 -7.00 -3.65 -3.52
C TYR A 96 -7.03 -4.83 -4.49
N PHE A 97 -6.73 -6.06 -4.06
CA PHE A 97 -6.86 -7.24 -4.93
C PHE A 97 -8.29 -7.38 -5.47
N ARG A 98 -9.31 -7.11 -4.64
CA ARG A 98 -10.72 -7.23 -5.02
C ARG A 98 -11.15 -6.15 -6.01
N SER A 99 -10.63 -4.93 -5.87
CA SER A 99 -10.98 -3.75 -6.67
C SER A 99 -10.26 -3.65 -8.03
N LEU A 100 -9.36 -4.59 -8.35
CA LEU A 100 -8.70 -4.62 -9.64
C LEU A 100 -9.63 -4.98 -10.81
N THR A 101 -9.34 -4.40 -11.98
CA THR A 101 -9.94 -4.82 -13.26
C THR A 101 -9.56 -6.27 -13.60
N LYS A 102 -10.32 -6.94 -14.48
CA LYS A 102 -9.96 -8.30 -14.97
C LYS A 102 -8.54 -8.35 -15.54
N LYS A 103 -8.10 -7.31 -16.26
CA LYS A 103 -6.76 -7.22 -16.85
C LYS A 103 -5.67 -7.12 -15.78
N ASP A 104 -5.90 -6.32 -14.74
CA ASP A 104 -4.93 -6.16 -13.65
C ASP A 104 -4.94 -7.34 -12.68
N LYS A 105 -6.08 -8.02 -12.47
CA LYS A 105 -6.13 -9.28 -11.73
C LYS A 105 -5.20 -10.33 -12.34
N LYS A 106 -5.17 -10.45 -13.68
CA LYS A 106 -4.21 -11.32 -14.37
C LYS A 106 -2.76 -10.97 -14.05
N ARG A 107 -2.42 -9.68 -13.99
CA ARG A 107 -1.07 -9.19 -13.61
C ARG A 107 -0.75 -9.42 -12.13
N ALA A 108 -1.75 -9.28 -11.27
CA ALA A 108 -1.59 -9.38 -9.82
C ALA A 108 -1.59 -10.82 -9.30
N LYS A 109 -1.92 -11.81 -10.14
CA LYS A 109 -2.05 -13.22 -9.76
C LYS A 109 -0.83 -13.78 -9.01
N HIS A 110 0.38 -13.41 -9.44
CA HIS A 110 1.61 -13.79 -8.74
C HIS A 110 1.65 -13.22 -7.33
N TYR A 111 1.49 -11.90 -7.19
CA TYR A 111 1.50 -11.22 -5.90
C TYR A 111 0.42 -11.77 -4.96
N GLU A 112 -0.79 -12.02 -5.47
CA GLU A 112 -1.89 -12.58 -4.69
C GLU A 112 -1.55 -13.98 -4.17
N LYS A 113 -0.98 -14.84 -5.01
CA LYS A 113 -0.57 -16.20 -4.62
C LYS A 113 0.50 -16.18 -3.54
N VAL A 114 1.53 -15.35 -3.71
CA VAL A 114 2.61 -15.23 -2.72
C VAL A 114 2.06 -14.65 -1.42
N PHE A 115 1.29 -13.57 -1.48
CA PHE A 115 0.73 -12.90 -0.31
C PHE A 115 -0.13 -13.85 0.54
N LYS A 116 -0.98 -14.67 -0.09
CA LYS A 116 -1.79 -15.68 0.61
C LYS A 116 -0.92 -16.73 1.32
N LYS A 117 0.10 -17.26 0.64
CA LYS A 117 1.05 -18.21 1.27
C LYS A 117 1.76 -17.62 2.47
N LEU A 118 2.18 -16.35 2.37
CA LEU A 118 2.81 -15.64 3.49
C LEU A 118 1.84 -15.47 4.67
N LEU A 119 0.56 -15.16 4.41
CA LEU A 119 -0.47 -15.07 5.45
C LEU A 119 -0.77 -16.42 6.12
N GLU A 120 -0.77 -17.51 5.36
CA GLU A 120 -0.94 -18.87 5.90
C GLU A 120 0.23 -19.23 6.82
N LYS A 121 1.46 -19.00 6.35
CA LYS A 121 2.68 -19.23 7.12
C LYS A 121 2.74 -18.40 8.41
N ASP A 122 2.39 -17.11 8.35
CA ASP A 122 2.39 -16.22 9.53
C ASP A 122 1.39 -16.68 10.60
N LYS A 123 0.23 -17.22 10.19
CA LYS A 123 -0.77 -17.81 11.11
C LYS A 123 -0.27 -19.08 11.77
N GLU A 124 0.40 -19.95 11.02
CA GLU A 124 0.96 -21.21 11.53
C GLU A 124 2.10 -20.98 12.51
N GLU A 125 2.94 -19.97 12.26
CA GLU A 125 4.10 -19.66 13.10
C GLU A 125 3.72 -18.89 14.38
N ASN A 126 2.49 -18.37 14.50
CA ASN A 126 1.99 -17.60 15.65
C ASN A 126 2.86 -16.37 15.98
N ILE A 127 3.62 -15.87 15.00
CA ILE A 127 4.46 -14.70 15.12
C ILE A 127 3.66 -13.51 14.63
N SER A 128 3.24 -12.63 15.54
CA SER A 128 2.64 -11.34 15.20
C SER A 128 3.73 -10.40 14.62
N PHE A 129 4.25 -10.70 13.42
CA PHE A 129 5.10 -9.77 12.67
C PHE A 129 4.31 -8.54 12.21
N ILE A 130 3.00 -8.72 12.14
CA ILE A 130 2.03 -7.70 11.83
C ILE A 130 1.71 -6.92 13.12
N LYS A 131 2.53 -5.91 13.41
CA LYS A 131 2.29 -5.04 14.56
C LYS A 131 0.98 -4.29 14.37
N GLN A 132 0.10 -4.33 15.38
CA GLN A 132 -0.99 -3.35 15.50
C GLN A 132 -0.40 -2.00 15.81
N THR A 133 -0.81 -0.97 15.08
CA THR A 133 -0.29 0.38 15.33
C THR A 133 -1.18 1.07 16.36
N PHE A 134 -0.72 1.20 17.60
CA PHE A 134 -1.31 2.14 18.56
C PHE A 134 -0.72 3.53 18.30
N ILE A 135 -1.47 4.40 17.62
CA ILE A 135 -1.16 5.83 17.62
C ILE A 135 -1.77 6.39 18.92
N ARG A 136 -0.92 6.65 19.92
CA ARG A 136 -1.29 7.47 21.10
C ARG A 136 -1.36 8.95 20.70
#